data_AF-A0A848HLN3-F1
#
_entry.id   AF-A0A848HLN3-F1
#
_cell.length_a   1.000
_cell.length_b   1.000
_cell.length_c   1.000
_cell.angle_alpha   90.00
_cell.angle_beta   90.00
_cell.angle_gamma   90.00
#
_symmetry.space_group_name_H-M   'P 1'
#
loop_
_entity.id
_entity.type
_entity.pdbx_description
1 polymer ?
#
loop_
_entity_poly.entity_id
_entity_poly.type
_entity_poly.pdbx_seq_one_letter_code
_entity_poly.pdbx_strand_id
1 'polypeptide(L)'
;MPRTRFAWALSSHLIVKVGDTCYEATMLHGVRKVPLAVAMAGQVLVKETHFYVPDPAAGVAFGESQLCTYEPKLPTWLPRWVRAPLAVALKIRNNNYDFKGAFGLSLAPGRDWAEDDFWFCYELGAGWLRAAGRNVFSNLSHVGETALMAINP
;
A
#
# COMPACT_ATOMS: atom_id res chain seq x y z
N MET A 1 13.52 17.59 1.92
CA MET A 1 12.18 17.33 2.49
C MET A 1 12.35 17.01 3.96
N PRO A 2 11.49 17.51 4.87
CA PRO A 2 11.53 17.12 6.28
C PRO A 2 11.36 15.59 6.38
N ARG A 3 12.26 14.92 7.10
CA ARG A 3 12.16 13.46 7.32
C ARG A 3 10.98 13.19 8.26
N THR A 4 10.15 12.21 7.92
CA THR A 4 9.07 11.82 8.82
C THR A 4 9.64 11.10 10.04
N ARG A 5 8.95 11.18 11.19
CA ARG A 5 9.38 10.52 12.45
C ARG A 5 9.30 8.99 12.39
N PHE A 6 8.68 8.44 11.35
CA PHE A 6 8.65 7.01 11.05
C PHE A 6 9.85 6.67 10.14
N ALA A 7 10.72 5.78 10.61
CA ALA A 7 11.80 5.15 9.83
C ALA A 7 12.80 6.08 9.11
N TRP A 8 12.90 7.38 9.47
CA TRP A 8 13.73 8.37 8.76
C TRP A 8 13.37 8.49 7.27
N ALA A 9 12.14 8.12 6.93
CA ALA A 9 11.60 8.09 5.58
C ALA A 9 11.41 9.50 5.00
N LEU A 10 11.70 9.67 3.70
CA LEU A 10 11.35 10.88 2.94
C LEU A 10 9.86 10.93 2.54
N SER A 11 9.13 9.81 2.64
CA SER A 11 7.71 9.69 2.29
C SER A 11 6.95 8.87 3.34
N SER A 12 5.72 9.27 3.68
CA SER A 12 4.84 8.51 4.60
C SER A 12 3.88 7.56 3.89
N HIS A 13 3.75 7.65 2.56
CA HIS A 13 2.82 6.86 1.77
C HIS A 13 3.33 6.70 0.33
N LEU A 14 2.93 5.62 -0.33
CA LEU A 14 3.22 5.33 -1.72
C LEU A 14 1.93 4.94 -2.45
N ILE A 15 1.79 5.45 -3.67
CA ILE A 15 0.71 5.10 -4.58
C ILE A 15 1.31 4.65 -5.91
N VAL A 16 0.68 3.68 -6.57
CA VAL A 16 1.03 3.29 -7.94
C VAL A 16 0.00 3.90 -8.89
N LYS A 17 0.47 4.71 -9.85
CA LYS A 17 -0.38 5.41 -10.82
C LYS A 17 -0.38 4.67 -12.16
N VAL A 18 -1.58 4.44 -12.70
CA VAL A 18 -1.84 3.84 -14.01
C VAL A 18 -2.86 4.73 -14.72
N GLY A 19 -2.39 5.62 -15.60
CA GLY A 19 -3.23 6.67 -16.19
C GLY A 19 -3.82 7.57 -15.10
N ASP A 20 -5.15 7.72 -15.12
CA ASP A 20 -5.92 8.50 -14.14
C ASP A 20 -6.39 7.68 -12.92
N THR A 21 -5.87 6.45 -12.77
CA THR A 21 -6.20 5.57 -11.65
C THR A 21 -4.98 5.33 -10.78
N CYS A 22 -5.21 5.20 -9.47
CA CYS A 22 -4.20 4.86 -8.48
C CYS A 22 -4.57 3.59 -7.72
N TYR A 23 -3.54 2.84 -7.39
CA TYR A 23 -3.58 1.70 -6.48
C TYR A 23 -2.79 2.07 -5.24
N GLU A 24 -3.37 1.81 -4.08
CA GLU A 24 -2.73 2.11 -2.81
C GLU A 24 -3.18 1.15 -1.72
N ALA A 25 -2.26 0.82 -0.82
CA ALA A 25 -2.57 0.14 0.43
C ALA A 25 -2.71 1.19 1.54
N THR A 26 -3.88 1.32 2.15
CA THR A 26 -4.10 2.27 3.26
C THR A 26 -4.61 1.55 4.49
N MET A 27 -4.25 2.06 5.68
CA MET A 27 -4.68 1.48 6.96
C MET A 27 -6.19 1.24 7.03
N LEU A 28 -7.00 2.17 6.53
CA LEU A 28 -8.45 2.10 6.68
C LEU A 28 -9.16 1.29 5.57
N HIS A 29 -8.53 1.13 4.41
CA HIS A 29 -9.21 0.60 3.23
C HIS A 29 -8.52 -0.61 2.59
N GLY A 30 -7.36 -1.01 3.09
CA GLY A 30 -6.61 -2.05 2.41
C GLY A 30 -6.01 -1.60 1.11
N VAL A 31 -5.72 -2.58 0.28
CA VAL A 31 -5.41 -2.36 -1.13
C VAL A 31 -6.69 -1.97 -1.85
N ARG A 32 -6.70 -0.77 -2.44
CA ARG A 32 -7.84 -0.22 -3.19
C ARG A 32 -7.39 0.39 -4.50
N LYS A 33 -8.34 0.45 -5.43
CA LYS A 33 -8.26 1.17 -6.71
C LYS A 33 -9.14 2.40 -6.65
N VAL A 34 -8.58 3.58 -6.87
CA VAL A 34 -9.29 4.87 -6.79
C VAL A 34 -8.84 5.82 -7.91
N PRO A 35 -9.66 6.81 -8.31
CA PRO A 35 -9.19 7.87 -9.21
C PRO A 35 -8.00 8.62 -8.62
N LEU A 36 -7.06 9.06 -9.46
CA LEU A 36 -5.88 9.82 -9.05
C LEU A 36 -6.25 11.05 -8.22
N ALA A 37 -7.28 11.78 -8.63
CA ALA A 37 -7.78 12.94 -7.88
C ALA A 37 -8.17 12.60 -6.44
N VAL A 38 -8.71 11.40 -6.20
CA VAL A 38 -9.09 10.93 -4.86
C VAL A 38 -7.86 10.54 -4.05
N ALA A 39 -6.90 9.83 -4.64
CA ALA A 39 -5.65 9.46 -3.95
C ALA A 39 -4.81 10.70 -3.58
N MET A 40 -4.85 11.73 -4.42
CA MET A 40 -4.11 12.97 -4.23
C MET A 40 -4.79 13.95 -3.26
N ALA A 41 -6.08 13.74 -2.96
CA ALA A 41 -6.81 14.59 -2.04
C ALA A 41 -6.21 14.51 -0.62
N GLY A 42 -5.71 15.64 -0.12
CA GLY A 42 -5.11 15.73 1.21
C GLY A 42 -3.61 15.40 1.27
N GLN A 43 -2.95 15.13 0.14
CA GLN A 43 -1.49 15.02 0.11
C GLN A 43 -0.83 16.40 0.23
N VAL A 44 0.15 16.53 1.12
CA VAL A 44 0.84 17.81 1.38
C VAL A 44 2.05 18.01 0.46
N LEU A 45 2.75 16.92 0.16
CA LEU A 45 3.94 16.93 -0.69
C LEU A 45 4.01 15.62 -1.46
N VAL A 46 4.22 15.69 -2.77
CA VAL A 46 4.23 14.53 -3.66
C VAL A 46 5.51 14.54 -4.48
N LYS A 47 6.17 13.38 -4.55
CA LYS A 47 7.29 13.10 -5.46
C LYS A 47 6.86 11.99 -6.40
N GLU A 48 6.78 12.27 -7.69
CA GLU A 48 6.55 11.26 -8.72
C GLU A 48 7.90 10.64 -9.13
N THR A 49 7.96 9.31 -9.18
CA THR A 49 9.13 8.56 -9.64
C THR A 49 8.68 7.61 -10.74
N HIS A 50 9.39 7.61 -11.87
CA HIS A 50 9.09 6.75 -13.00
C HIS A 50 10.14 5.64 -13.10
N PHE A 51 9.67 4.41 -13.29
CA PHE A 51 10.52 3.24 -13.48
C PHE A 51 10.26 2.64 -14.85
N TYR A 52 11.34 2.29 -15.56
CA TYR A 52 11.23 1.37 -16.69
C TYR A 52 10.97 -0.03 -16.17
N VAL A 53 9.97 -0.71 -16.74
CA VAL A 53 9.62 -2.10 -16.44
C VAL A 53 9.44 -2.89 -17.74
N PRO A 54 9.92 -4.15 -17.80
CA PRO A 54 9.72 -5.01 -18.96
C PRO A 54 8.26 -5.35 -19.27
N ASP A 55 7.43 -5.56 -18.25
CA ASP A 55 6.02 -5.97 -18.40
C ASP A 55 5.09 -5.13 -17.50
N PRO A 56 4.69 -3.91 -17.94
CA PRO A 56 3.78 -3.09 -17.15
C PRO A 56 2.40 -3.73 -16.94
N ALA A 57 1.97 -4.64 -17.83
CA ALA A 57 0.67 -5.30 -17.73
C ALA A 57 0.63 -6.33 -16.59
N ALA A 58 1.72 -7.09 -16.39
CA ALA A 58 1.85 -7.98 -15.24
C ALA A 58 1.78 -7.23 -13.90
N GLY A 59 2.36 -6.04 -13.82
CA GLY A 59 2.22 -5.16 -12.65
C GLY A 59 0.77 -4.76 -12.39
N VAL A 60 0.02 -4.36 -13.43
CA VAL A 60 -1.42 -4.05 -13.30
C VAL A 60 -2.21 -5.27 -12.84
N ALA A 61 -1.97 -6.44 -13.43
CA ALA A 61 -2.65 -7.67 -13.06
C ALA A 61 -2.41 -8.06 -11.60
N PHE A 62 -1.17 -7.87 -11.11
CA PHE A 62 -0.85 -8.02 -9.69
C PHE A 62 -1.65 -7.04 -8.83
N GLY A 63 -1.67 -5.75 -9.19
CA GLY A 63 -2.45 -4.74 -8.45
C GLY A 63 -3.94 -5.07 -8.32
N GLU A 64 -4.55 -5.56 -9.41
CA GLU A 64 -5.95 -5.99 -9.44
C GLU A 64 -6.19 -7.23 -8.56
N SER A 65 -5.26 -8.19 -8.52
CA SER A 65 -5.40 -9.39 -7.69
C SER A 65 -5.29 -9.11 -6.19
N GLN A 66 -4.65 -8.00 -5.81
CA GLN A 66 -4.51 -7.59 -4.41
C GLN A 66 -5.70 -6.82 -3.87
N LEU A 67 -6.64 -6.36 -4.72
CA LEU A 67 -7.76 -5.53 -4.28
C LEU A 67 -8.57 -6.21 -3.19
N CYS A 68 -8.90 -5.46 -2.13
CA CYS A 68 -9.81 -5.98 -1.13
C CYS A 68 -11.21 -6.18 -1.75
N THR A 69 -11.58 -7.45 -1.89
CA THR A 69 -12.90 -7.87 -2.40
C THR A 69 -13.92 -8.06 -1.28
N TYR A 70 -13.53 -7.84 -0.01
CA TYR A 70 -14.41 -8.07 1.12
C TYR A 70 -15.47 -6.96 1.26
N GLU A 71 -16.72 -7.36 0.98
CA GLU A 71 -17.93 -6.59 1.29
C GLU A 71 -18.60 -7.16 2.55
N PRO A 72 -18.69 -6.38 3.65
CA PRO A 72 -19.31 -6.84 4.88
C PRO A 72 -20.82 -7.07 4.68
N LYS A 73 -21.27 -8.33 4.76
CA LYS A 73 -22.71 -8.66 4.76
C LYS A 73 -23.30 -8.40 6.15
N LEU A 74 -23.76 -7.18 6.39
CA LEU A 74 -24.41 -6.79 7.63
C LEU A 74 -25.94 -6.95 7.57
N PRO A 75 -26.59 -7.47 8.62
CA PRO A 75 -28.04 -7.58 8.67
C PRO A 75 -28.73 -6.22 8.48
N THR A 76 -29.82 -6.20 7.71
CA THR A 76 -30.57 -4.97 7.39
C THR A 76 -31.32 -4.38 8.58
N TRP A 77 -31.60 -5.18 9.61
CA TRP A 77 -32.25 -4.76 10.85
C TRP A 77 -31.31 -3.96 11.78
N LEU A 78 -29.99 -3.99 11.55
CA LEU A 78 -29.06 -3.15 12.30
C LEU A 78 -29.25 -1.67 11.93
N PRO A 79 -29.34 -0.75 12.91
CA PRO A 79 -29.40 0.68 12.62
C PRO A 79 -28.20 1.14 11.79
N ARG A 80 -28.40 2.12 10.89
CA ARG A 80 -27.33 2.63 10.01
C ARG A 80 -26.10 3.12 10.78
N TRP A 81 -26.30 3.73 11.94
CA TRP A 81 -25.23 4.23 12.81
C TRP A 81 -24.42 3.11 13.49
N VAL A 82 -24.92 1.87 13.53
CA VAL A 82 -24.15 0.67 13.90
C VAL A 82 -23.52 0.03 12.67
N ARG A 83 -24.27 -0.08 11.57
CA ARG A 83 -23.79 -0.73 10.34
C ARG A 83 -22.56 -0.07 9.74
N ALA A 84 -22.55 1.27 9.65
CA ALA A 84 -21.45 1.98 9.02
C ALA A 84 -20.09 1.76 9.72
N PRO A 85 -19.94 1.99 11.04
CA PRO A 85 -18.67 1.74 11.72
C PRO A 85 -18.32 0.26 11.78
N LEU A 86 -19.29 -0.65 11.92
CA LEU A 86 -19.04 -2.09 11.91
C LEU A 86 -18.57 -2.60 10.54
N ALA A 87 -19.13 -2.07 9.45
CA ALA A 87 -18.69 -2.37 8.09
C ALA A 87 -17.24 -1.92 7.89
N VAL A 88 -16.90 -0.71 8.34
CA VAL A 88 -15.52 -0.20 8.31
C VAL A 88 -14.59 -1.11 9.12
N ALA A 89 -14.95 -1.49 10.34
CA ALA A 89 -14.12 -2.35 11.19
C ALA A 89 -13.90 -3.75 10.59
N LEU A 90 -14.97 -4.37 10.06
CA LEU A 90 -14.87 -5.69 9.40
C LEU A 90 -14.08 -5.63 8.10
N LYS A 91 -14.23 -4.54 7.35
CA LYS A 91 -13.46 -4.29 6.13
C LYS A 91 -11.98 -4.13 6.48
N ILE A 92 -11.65 -3.27 7.44
CA ILE A 92 -10.29 -3.10 7.98
C ILE A 92 -9.65 -4.45 8.37
N ARG A 93 -10.40 -5.33 9.03
CA ARG A 93 -9.89 -6.65 9.43
C ARG A 93 -9.51 -7.56 8.26
N ASN A 94 -10.20 -7.42 7.13
CA ASN A 94 -10.06 -8.29 5.95
C ASN A 94 -9.42 -7.57 4.76
N ASN A 95 -8.78 -6.43 4.99
CA ASN A 95 -8.39 -5.48 3.95
C ASN A 95 -7.03 -5.76 3.31
N ASN A 96 -6.40 -6.92 3.54
CA ASN A 96 -5.03 -7.20 3.06
C ASN A 96 -4.05 -6.06 3.37
N TYR A 97 -4.22 -5.34 4.50
CA TYR A 97 -3.31 -4.29 4.94
C TYR A 97 -2.43 -4.81 6.07
N ASP A 98 -1.11 -4.64 5.95
CA ASP A 98 -0.19 -5.11 6.97
C ASP A 98 -0.09 -4.14 8.16
N PHE A 99 -1.02 -4.30 9.10
CA PHE A 99 -0.96 -3.61 10.39
C PHE A 99 0.27 -4.04 11.22
N LYS A 100 0.73 -5.29 11.09
CA LYS A 100 1.89 -5.75 11.86
C LYS A 100 3.16 -5.10 11.32
N GLY A 101 3.30 -4.94 10.01
CA GLY A 101 4.36 -4.16 9.37
C GLY A 101 4.29 -2.68 9.75
N ALA A 102 3.09 -2.07 9.70
CA ALA A 102 2.87 -0.67 10.07
C ALA A 102 3.36 -0.32 11.49
N PHE A 103 3.10 -1.19 12.48
CA PHE A 103 3.58 -1.02 13.86
C PHE A 103 4.99 -1.59 14.07
N GLY A 104 5.34 -2.67 13.37
CA GLY A 104 6.61 -3.40 13.49
C GLY A 104 7.81 -2.71 12.85
N LEU A 105 7.59 -1.76 11.93
CA LEU A 105 8.60 -0.89 11.30
C LEU A 105 9.55 -0.22 12.31
N SER A 106 9.10 -0.01 13.56
CA SER A 106 9.92 0.60 14.61
C SER A 106 10.59 -0.41 15.55
N LEU A 107 10.26 -1.71 15.47
CA LEU A 107 10.61 -2.71 16.49
C LEU A 107 11.35 -3.95 15.96
N ALA A 108 11.27 -4.27 14.66
CA ALA A 108 11.84 -5.51 14.11
C ALA A 108 12.51 -5.32 12.73
N PRO A 109 13.74 -4.77 12.68
CA PRO A 109 14.44 -4.42 11.45
C PRO A 109 14.95 -5.61 10.60
N GLY A 110 14.90 -6.84 11.11
CA GLY A 110 15.42 -8.04 10.44
C GLY A 110 14.36 -9.08 10.05
N ARG A 111 13.07 -8.75 10.13
CA ARG A 111 12.01 -9.69 9.74
C ARG A 111 11.85 -9.72 8.22
N ASP A 112 11.74 -10.93 7.67
CA ASP A 112 11.30 -11.15 6.29
C ASP A 112 9.78 -11.00 6.26
N TRP A 113 9.30 -10.05 5.46
CA TRP A 113 7.88 -9.66 5.38
C TRP A 113 7.26 -10.06 4.04
N ALA A 114 7.86 -10.99 3.31
CA ALA A 114 7.28 -11.56 2.09
C ALA A 114 6.06 -12.48 2.37
N GLU A 115 5.06 -11.97 3.10
CA GLU A 115 3.76 -12.61 3.31
C GLU A 115 2.78 -12.06 2.25
N ASP A 116 2.20 -12.93 1.41
CA ASP A 116 1.38 -12.53 0.23
C ASP A 116 -0.03 -12.01 0.57
N ASP A 117 -0.41 -12.02 1.85
CA ASP A 117 -1.78 -11.78 2.33
C ASP A 117 -1.99 -10.37 2.93
N PHE A 118 -0.93 -9.65 3.29
CA PHE A 118 -1.03 -8.31 3.85
C PHE A 118 0.03 -7.37 3.27
N TRP A 119 -0.39 -6.20 2.78
CA TRP A 119 0.49 -5.23 2.12
C TRP A 119 0.49 -3.89 2.84
N PHE A 120 1.68 -3.37 3.08
CA PHE A 120 1.97 -1.98 3.35
C PHE A 120 2.19 -1.22 2.03
N CYS A 121 2.08 0.12 2.03
CA CYS A 121 2.04 0.89 0.79
C CYS A 121 3.30 0.76 -0.08
N TYR A 122 4.49 0.65 0.51
CA TYR A 122 5.72 0.43 -0.26
C TYR A 122 5.89 -1.04 -0.70
N GLU A 123 5.36 -2.02 0.05
CA GLU A 123 5.39 -3.43 -0.35
C GLU A 123 4.53 -3.63 -1.59
N LEU A 124 3.35 -3.01 -1.62
CA LEU A 124 2.48 -3.04 -2.78
C LEU A 124 3.22 -2.49 -4.01
N GLY A 125 3.93 -1.36 -3.86
CA GLY A 125 4.73 -0.79 -4.94
C GLY A 125 5.91 -1.67 -5.38
N ALA A 126 6.60 -2.30 -4.44
CA ALA A 126 7.71 -3.19 -4.73
C ALA A 126 7.26 -4.51 -5.37
N GLY A 127 6.17 -5.11 -4.86
CA GLY A 127 5.51 -6.27 -5.45
C GLY A 127 5.03 -5.98 -6.86
N TRP A 128 4.49 -4.78 -7.11
CA TRP A 128 4.11 -4.33 -8.43
C TRP A 128 5.31 -4.28 -9.39
N LEU A 129 6.41 -3.64 -8.98
CA LEU A 129 7.61 -3.54 -9.81
C LEU A 129 8.21 -4.93 -10.06
N ARG A 130 8.24 -5.80 -9.06
CA ARG A 130 8.70 -7.19 -9.17
C ARG A 130 7.85 -7.98 -10.16
N ALA A 131 6.52 -7.90 -10.05
CA ALA A 131 5.59 -8.52 -10.99
C ALA A 131 5.79 -8.00 -12.41
N ALA A 132 6.11 -6.71 -12.56
CA ALA A 132 6.43 -6.09 -13.84
C ALA A 132 7.84 -6.40 -14.38
N GLY A 133 8.62 -7.27 -13.70
CA GLY A 133 9.95 -7.69 -14.12
C GLY A 133 11.10 -6.78 -13.65
N ARG A 134 10.83 -5.85 -12.72
CA ARG A 134 11.83 -4.96 -12.12
C ARG A 134 11.95 -5.24 -10.63
N ASN A 135 12.96 -6.02 -10.26
CA ASN A 135 13.24 -6.22 -8.85
C ASN A 135 14.00 -5.01 -8.30
N VAL A 136 13.36 -4.26 -7.39
CA VAL A 136 13.99 -3.11 -6.72
C VAL A 136 14.71 -3.56 -5.44
N PHE A 137 14.33 -4.73 -4.93
CA PHE A 137 14.66 -5.22 -3.60
C PHE A 137 15.13 -6.67 -3.66
N SER A 138 16.25 -6.97 -3.00
CA SER A 138 16.80 -8.35 -2.95
C SER A 138 15.87 -9.28 -2.16
N ASN A 139 15.36 -8.76 -1.04
CA ASN A 139 14.31 -9.32 -0.21
C ASN A 139 13.34 -8.16 0.05
N LEU A 140 12.01 -8.34 0.06
CA LEU A 140 11.03 -7.27 0.32
C LEU A 140 11.06 -6.79 1.81
N SER A 141 12.25 -6.60 2.39
CA SER A 141 12.48 -6.38 3.81
C SER A 141 12.49 -4.90 4.17
N HIS A 142 11.72 -4.58 5.20
CA HIS A 142 11.24 -3.23 5.53
C HIS A 142 12.26 -2.22 6.01
N VAL A 143 13.49 -2.67 6.28
CA VAL A 143 14.48 -1.84 6.98
C VAL A 143 15.87 -1.88 6.36
N GLY A 144 16.19 -2.90 5.55
CA GLY A 144 17.49 -2.98 4.86
C GLY A 144 17.59 -2.04 3.65
N GLU A 145 16.47 -1.81 2.97
CA GLU A 145 16.44 -1.06 1.72
C GLU A 145 15.78 0.31 1.93
N THR A 146 16.51 1.14 2.67
CA THR A 146 16.39 2.61 2.66
C THR A 146 16.39 3.20 1.24
N ALA A 147 16.71 2.40 0.21
CA ALA A 147 16.82 2.74 -1.19
C ALA A 147 15.57 3.39 -1.79
N LEU A 148 14.33 2.98 -1.46
CA LEU A 148 13.13 3.67 -1.97
C LEU A 148 12.93 5.04 -1.29
N MET A 149 13.44 5.19 -0.07
CA MET A 149 13.42 6.43 0.71
C MET A 149 14.65 7.31 0.45
N ALA A 150 15.62 6.82 -0.32
CA ALA A 150 16.90 7.46 -0.60
C ALA A 150 17.28 7.42 -2.09
N ILE A 151 16.31 7.30 -3.02
CA ILE A 151 16.57 7.63 -4.43
C ILE A 151 16.75 9.15 -4.51
N ASN A 152 17.98 9.55 -4.17
CA ASN A 152 18.60 10.79 -4.61
C ASN A 152 18.54 10.81 -6.14
N PRO A 153 18.27 11.97 -6.77
CA PRO A 153 18.24 12.08 -8.23
C PRO A 153 19.53 11.59 -8.89
#